data_AF-A0A2U8E294-F1
#
_entry.id   AF-A0A2U8E294-F1
#
_cell.length_a   1.000
_cell.length_b   1.000
_cell.length_c   1.000
_cell.angle_alpha   90.00
_cell.angle_beta   90.00
_cell.angle_gamma   90.00
#
_symmetry.space_group_name_H-M   'P 1'
#
loop_
_entity.id
_entity.type
_entity.pdbx_description
1 polymer ?
#
loop_
_entity_poly.entity_id
_entity_poly.type
_entity_poly.pdbx_seq_one_letter_code
_entity_poly.pdbx_strand_id
1 'polypeptide(L)'
;MKKRHITPIVAFIVAAICPAASLLAQEQSARFLLTAEAEILAQIPPPPAPGSPADMADMETLYQVQKSRTPELLARAERVSSQDIMSPGALVFGWEFNRQNLPRTAEILEQAYVEHRPAVLASKKQWGRVRPYNRGIGITPCVEIVPKDESYPSGHSAESGLLAILYSEAMPEYKNLFMEDVRETTWGRIIAGVHYPSDTQAGCLLGFTIAKEMLKNPHTKNAIKEMRAEILAFLEKHPEAVMISGVRSAGATAAEIAARPATKAIRMHSHNDYRQKRPFYLAYSQHADSIEADIYSTPVPGELRVAHDKEEVPSAPRLTKPTSARSSRRSGKTADAPGADRKNNSPC
;
A
#
# COMPACT_ATOMS: atom_id res chain seq x y z
N MET A 1 54.08 3.09 -75.93
CA MET A 1 53.19 2.46 -74.92
C MET A 1 53.49 3.08 -73.55
N LYS A 2 52.64 3.99 -73.05
CA LYS A 2 52.81 4.62 -71.72
C LYS A 2 52.10 3.76 -70.66
N LYS A 3 52.85 3.20 -69.71
CA LYS A 3 52.30 2.48 -68.55
C LYS A 3 51.72 3.49 -67.57
N ARG A 4 50.42 3.40 -67.27
CA ARG A 4 49.74 4.17 -66.23
C ARG A 4 49.87 3.41 -64.91
N HIS A 5 50.47 4.05 -63.90
CA HIS A 5 50.46 3.55 -62.52
C HIS A 5 49.12 3.94 -61.87
N ILE A 6 48.40 2.94 -61.35
CA ILE A 6 47.18 3.12 -60.55
C ILE A 6 47.60 3.01 -59.09
N THR A 7 47.53 4.10 -58.35
CA THR A 7 47.71 4.13 -56.89
C THR A 7 46.39 3.73 -56.24
N PRO A 8 46.35 2.81 -55.26
CA PRO A 8 45.11 2.48 -54.58
C PRO A 8 44.80 3.57 -53.56
N ILE A 9 43.63 4.19 -53.68
CA ILE A 9 43.08 5.07 -52.65
C ILE A 9 42.53 4.17 -51.54
N VAL A 10 43.20 4.16 -50.38
CA VAL A 10 42.68 3.55 -49.16
C VAL A 10 41.60 4.49 -48.62
N ALA A 11 40.33 4.13 -48.83
CA ALA A 11 39.20 4.82 -48.24
C ALA A 11 39.15 4.52 -46.74
N PHE A 12 39.52 5.51 -45.91
CA PHE A 12 39.20 5.50 -44.49
C PHE A 12 37.69 5.68 -44.33
N ILE A 13 36.97 4.58 -44.13
CA ILE A 13 35.59 4.61 -43.63
C ILE A 13 35.68 5.00 -42.15
N VAL A 14 35.49 6.29 -41.85
CA VAL A 14 35.17 6.72 -40.49
C VAL A 14 33.77 6.20 -40.20
N ALA A 15 33.68 5.13 -39.41
CA ALA A 15 32.41 4.64 -38.90
C ALA A 15 31.75 5.75 -38.09
N ALA A 16 30.71 6.37 -38.65
CA ALA A 16 29.85 7.28 -37.92
C ALA A 16 29.15 6.48 -36.82
N ILE A 17 29.68 6.58 -35.58
CA ILE A 17 29.06 6.01 -34.39
C ILE A 17 27.69 6.69 -34.26
N CYS A 18 26.63 5.90 -34.43
CA CYS A 18 25.26 6.39 -34.49
C CYS A 18 24.87 7.00 -33.12
N PRO A 19 24.55 8.32 -33.03
CA PRO A 19 24.28 8.99 -31.76
C PRO A 19 23.05 8.43 -31.02
N ALA A 20 22.15 7.74 -31.72
CA ALA A 20 20.97 7.09 -31.12
C ALA A 20 21.34 5.93 -30.18
N ALA A 21 22.38 5.16 -30.49
CA ALA A 21 22.82 4.05 -29.63
C ALA A 21 23.44 4.57 -28.32
N SER A 22 24.19 5.68 -28.40
CA SER A 22 24.76 6.34 -27.22
C SER A 22 23.68 6.99 -26.33
N LEU A 23 22.63 7.57 -26.93
CA LEU A 23 21.51 8.14 -26.17
C LEU A 23 20.71 7.05 -25.43
N LEU A 24 20.42 5.93 -26.09
CA LEU A 24 19.72 4.79 -25.48
C LEU A 24 20.56 4.15 -24.36
N ALA A 25 21.87 4.01 -24.55
CA ALA A 25 22.76 3.52 -23.51
C ALA A 25 22.82 4.49 -22.31
N GLN A 26 22.79 5.80 -22.57
CA GLN A 26 22.77 6.84 -21.53
C GLN A 26 21.46 6.85 -20.75
N GLU A 27 20.30 6.79 -21.41
CA GLU A 27 19.00 6.63 -20.74
C GLU A 27 18.94 5.35 -19.91
N GLN A 28 19.41 4.23 -20.46
CA GLN A 28 19.36 2.94 -19.76
C GLN A 28 20.32 2.90 -18.56
N SER A 29 21.44 3.64 -18.61
CA SER A 29 22.34 3.81 -17.47
C SER A 29 21.79 4.70 -16.36
N ALA A 30 20.81 5.56 -16.65
CA ALA A 30 20.18 6.44 -15.68
C ALA A 30 18.97 5.81 -14.98
N ARG A 31 18.37 4.76 -15.53
CA ARG A 31 17.20 4.09 -14.94
C ARG A 31 17.50 3.42 -13.61
N PHE A 32 16.51 3.33 -12.73
CA PHE A 32 16.57 2.53 -11.51
C PHE A 32 16.08 1.10 -11.74
N LEU A 33 14.92 0.96 -12.37
CA LEU A 33 14.28 -0.33 -12.62
C LEU A 33 14.63 -0.84 -14.02
N LEU A 34 15.44 -1.90 -14.07
CA LEU A 34 15.84 -2.57 -15.31
C LEU A 34 14.97 -3.80 -15.62
N THR A 35 14.35 -4.38 -14.60
CA THR A 35 13.49 -5.57 -14.73
C THR A 35 12.20 -5.22 -15.46
N ALA A 36 11.79 -6.07 -16.41
CA ALA A 36 10.57 -5.86 -17.17
C ALA A 36 9.32 -5.99 -16.29
N GLU A 37 8.29 -5.20 -16.56
CA GLU A 37 7.02 -5.21 -15.81
C GLU A 37 6.42 -6.62 -15.71
N ALA A 38 6.41 -7.39 -16.80
CA ALA A 38 5.86 -8.75 -16.83
C ALA A 38 6.55 -9.68 -15.81
N GLU A 39 7.86 -9.54 -15.60
CA GLU A 39 8.62 -10.35 -14.63
C GLU A 39 8.32 -9.95 -13.18
N ILE A 40 8.02 -8.67 -12.95
CA ILE A 40 7.57 -8.16 -11.65
C ILE A 40 6.16 -8.67 -11.36
N LEU A 41 5.25 -8.54 -12.33
CA LEU A 41 3.85 -8.94 -12.21
C LEU A 41 3.69 -10.45 -11.97
N ALA A 42 4.58 -11.27 -12.55
CA ALA A 42 4.59 -12.72 -12.33
C ALA A 42 4.84 -13.11 -10.85
N GLN A 43 5.36 -12.20 -10.02
CA GLN A 43 5.62 -12.44 -8.60
C GLN A 43 4.43 -12.06 -7.70
N ILE A 44 3.40 -11.42 -8.25
CA ILE A 44 2.25 -10.93 -7.49
C ILE A 44 1.10 -11.93 -7.65
N PRO A 45 0.50 -12.41 -6.54
CA PRO A 45 -0.61 -13.34 -6.62
C PRO A 45 -1.82 -12.68 -7.30
N PRO A 46 -2.75 -13.46 -7.91
CA PRO A 46 -4.01 -12.92 -8.39
C PRO A 46 -4.90 -12.46 -7.21
N PRO A 47 -5.87 -11.55 -7.45
CA PRO A 47 -6.84 -11.18 -6.42
C PRO A 47 -7.69 -12.38 -6.02
N PRO A 48 -8.31 -12.35 -4.81
CA PRO A 48 -9.29 -13.33 -4.42
C PRO A 48 -10.41 -13.49 -5.46
N ALA A 49 -10.72 -14.74 -5.82
CA ALA A 49 -11.80 -15.02 -6.76
C ALA A 49 -13.16 -14.59 -6.16
N PRO A 50 -14.07 -14.00 -6.95
CA PRO A 50 -15.38 -13.60 -6.45
C PRO A 50 -16.13 -14.75 -5.75
N GLY A 51 -16.62 -14.52 -4.54
CA GLY A 51 -17.32 -15.53 -3.73
C GLY A 51 -16.42 -16.56 -3.05
N SER A 52 -15.10 -16.49 -3.23
CA SER A 52 -14.16 -17.31 -2.45
C SER A 52 -14.14 -16.89 -0.98
N PRO A 53 -13.70 -17.76 -0.04
CA PRO A 53 -13.55 -17.39 1.36
C PRO A 53 -12.75 -16.11 1.61
N ALA A 54 -11.66 -15.90 0.86
CA ALA A 54 -10.84 -14.70 0.96
C ALA A 54 -11.57 -13.44 0.47
N ASP A 55 -12.29 -13.53 -0.64
CA ASP A 55 -13.09 -12.40 -1.16
C ASP A 55 -14.22 -12.01 -0.19
N MET A 56 -14.81 -12.99 0.50
CA MET A 56 -15.82 -12.71 1.50
C MET A 56 -15.25 -12.15 2.80
N ALA A 57 -14.06 -12.59 3.21
CA ALA A 57 -13.33 -12.00 4.33
C ALA A 57 -12.96 -10.53 4.08
N ASP A 58 -12.55 -10.20 2.84
CA ASP A 58 -12.31 -8.82 2.40
C ASP A 58 -13.57 -7.95 2.58
N MET A 59 -14.73 -8.45 2.12
CA MET A 59 -16.00 -7.72 2.23
C MET A 59 -16.43 -7.54 3.69
N GLU A 60 -16.36 -8.61 4.50
CA GLU A 60 -16.70 -8.54 5.92
C GLU A 60 -15.81 -7.55 6.67
N THR A 61 -14.51 -7.52 6.36
CA THR A 61 -13.59 -6.53 6.91
C THR A 61 -14.07 -5.12 6.65
N LEU A 62 -14.42 -4.79 5.41
CA LEU A 62 -14.89 -3.45 5.07
C LEU A 62 -16.21 -3.10 5.74
N TYR A 63 -17.14 -4.05 5.90
CA TYR A 63 -18.37 -3.81 6.64
C TYR A 63 -18.12 -3.48 8.11
N GLN A 64 -17.23 -4.22 8.77
CA GLN A 64 -16.93 -3.99 10.18
C GLN A 64 -16.17 -2.68 10.37
N VAL A 65 -15.19 -2.39 9.52
CA VAL A 65 -14.44 -1.14 9.55
C VAL A 65 -15.35 0.07 9.37
N GLN A 66 -16.30 0.02 8.44
CA GLN A 66 -17.26 1.12 8.25
C GLN A 66 -18.14 1.33 9.49
N LYS A 67 -18.62 0.25 10.13
CA LYS A 67 -19.42 0.34 11.36
C LYS A 67 -18.63 0.93 12.53
N SER A 68 -17.32 0.76 12.55
CA SER A 68 -16.44 1.23 13.63
C SER A 68 -15.76 2.56 13.36
N ARG A 69 -16.06 3.25 12.24
CA ARG A 69 -15.41 4.53 11.90
C ARG A 69 -15.68 5.57 13.00
N THR A 70 -14.61 6.18 13.48
CA THR A 70 -14.63 7.35 14.37
C THR A 70 -14.02 8.55 13.63
N PRO A 71 -14.22 9.80 14.09
CA PRO A 71 -13.56 10.96 13.51
C PRO A 71 -12.04 10.83 13.39
N GLU A 72 -11.39 10.16 14.36
CA GLU A 72 -9.95 9.92 14.36
C GLU A 72 -9.54 8.95 13.23
N LEU A 73 -10.35 7.91 12.98
CA LEU A 73 -10.13 6.98 11.88
C LEU A 73 -10.35 7.66 10.52
N LEU A 74 -11.36 8.54 10.41
CA LEU A 74 -11.58 9.34 9.20
C LEU A 74 -10.38 10.25 8.92
N ALA A 75 -9.87 10.93 9.94
CA ALA A 75 -8.68 11.76 9.81
C ALA A 75 -7.43 10.95 9.43
N ARG A 76 -7.29 9.70 9.92
CA ARG A 76 -6.21 8.79 9.47
C ARG A 76 -6.34 8.47 7.99
N ALA A 77 -7.53 8.10 7.54
CA ALA A 77 -7.80 7.79 6.13
C ALA A 77 -7.50 8.98 5.21
N GLU A 78 -7.87 10.19 5.62
CA GLU A 78 -7.58 11.42 4.87
C GLU A 78 -6.08 11.68 4.79
N ARG A 79 -5.36 11.62 5.92
CA ARG A 79 -3.90 11.86 5.96
C ARG A 79 -3.14 10.97 5.00
N VAL A 80 -3.44 9.67 4.97
CA VAL A 80 -2.73 8.74 4.05
C VAL A 80 -3.14 8.91 2.59
N SER A 81 -4.27 9.58 2.33
CA SER A 81 -4.74 9.87 0.98
C SER A 81 -4.11 11.12 0.40
N SER A 82 -3.57 11.99 1.25
CA SER A 82 -2.89 13.24 0.89
C SER A 82 -1.36 13.14 0.96
N GLN A 83 -0.79 11.96 1.19
CA GLN A 83 0.66 11.76 1.25
C GLN A 83 1.30 11.95 -0.12
N ASP A 84 2.54 12.45 -0.11
CA ASP A 84 3.44 12.52 -1.26
C ASP A 84 4.74 11.76 -0.98
N ILE A 85 5.66 11.73 -1.95
CA ILE A 85 6.92 10.99 -1.84
C ILE A 85 7.83 11.43 -0.69
N MET A 86 7.67 12.66 -0.16
CA MET A 86 8.47 13.20 0.94
C MET A 86 7.83 12.93 2.30
N SER A 87 6.53 12.63 2.31
CA SER A 87 5.73 12.45 3.53
C SER A 87 6.29 11.39 4.48
N PRO A 88 6.79 10.21 4.04
CA PRO A 88 7.40 9.25 4.95
C PRO A 88 8.63 9.81 5.67
N GLY A 89 9.48 10.57 4.95
CA GLY A 89 10.61 11.27 5.54
C GLY A 89 10.17 12.35 6.52
N ALA A 90 9.15 13.15 6.18
CA ALA A 90 8.61 14.18 7.06
C ALA A 90 7.95 13.63 8.34
N LEU A 91 7.36 12.44 8.27
CA LEU A 91 6.83 11.76 9.46
C LEU A 91 7.94 11.33 10.43
N VAL A 92 9.10 10.94 9.92
CA VAL A 92 10.23 10.45 10.74
C VAL A 92 11.17 11.59 11.18
N PHE A 93 11.40 12.55 10.30
CA PHE A 93 12.39 13.62 10.46
C PHE A 93 11.76 15.02 10.55
N GLY A 94 10.44 15.11 10.75
CA GLY A 94 9.75 16.39 10.95
C GLY A 94 9.46 17.17 9.66
N TRP A 95 8.66 18.23 9.81
CA TRP A 95 8.03 18.95 8.71
C TRP A 95 9.00 19.73 7.79
N GLU A 96 10.22 20.03 8.27
CA GLU A 96 11.29 20.62 7.46
C GLU A 96 11.93 19.60 6.50
N PHE A 97 11.61 18.32 6.61
CA PHE A 97 12.00 17.32 5.62
C PHE A 97 11.12 17.47 4.38
N ASN A 98 11.55 18.33 3.46
CA ASN A 98 10.80 18.70 2.26
C ASN A 98 11.72 18.85 1.04
N ARG A 99 11.13 19.02 -0.14
CA ARG A 99 11.86 19.08 -1.41
C ARG A 99 12.83 20.27 -1.48
N GLN A 100 12.55 21.35 -0.76
CA GLN A 100 13.39 22.55 -0.73
C GLN A 100 14.68 22.29 0.05
N ASN A 101 14.59 21.57 1.17
CA ASN A 101 15.73 21.27 2.04
C ASN A 101 16.51 20.01 1.61
N LEU A 102 15.85 19.07 0.93
CA LEU A 102 16.47 17.82 0.43
C LEU A 102 16.16 17.60 -1.07
N PRO A 103 16.64 18.48 -1.97
CA PRO A 103 16.35 18.39 -3.39
C PRO A 103 16.87 17.09 -4.02
N ARG A 104 18.03 16.58 -3.61
CA ARG A 104 18.58 15.36 -4.22
C ARG A 104 17.76 14.13 -3.83
N THR A 105 17.36 14.04 -2.57
CA THR A 105 16.47 13.01 -2.06
C THR A 105 15.13 13.05 -2.79
N ALA A 106 14.56 14.24 -2.99
CA ALA A 106 13.32 14.41 -3.74
C ALA A 106 13.45 13.92 -5.19
N GLU A 107 14.55 14.24 -5.89
CA GLU A 107 14.81 13.75 -7.26
C GLU A 107 14.88 12.22 -7.33
N ILE A 108 15.62 11.60 -6.40
CA ILE A 108 15.80 10.14 -6.34
C ILE A 108 14.46 9.45 -6.11
N LEU A 109 13.67 9.93 -5.16
CA LEU A 109 12.36 9.37 -4.84
C LEU A 109 11.35 9.61 -5.97
N GLU A 110 11.40 10.77 -6.63
CA GLU A 110 10.56 11.07 -7.78
C GLU A 110 10.88 10.14 -8.96
N GLN A 111 12.17 9.87 -9.21
CA GLN A 111 12.56 8.92 -10.25
C GLN A 111 12.05 7.52 -9.94
N ALA A 112 12.24 7.03 -8.71
CA ALA A 112 11.68 5.74 -8.29
C ALA A 112 10.15 5.72 -8.42
N TYR A 113 9.49 6.81 -8.05
CA TYR A 113 8.06 6.98 -8.21
C TYR A 113 7.63 6.92 -9.68
N VAL A 114 8.28 7.64 -10.59
CA VAL A 114 7.95 7.58 -12.02
C VAL A 114 8.15 6.17 -12.58
N GLU A 115 9.24 5.49 -12.21
CA GLU A 115 9.59 4.18 -12.75
C GLU A 115 8.73 3.02 -12.18
N HIS A 116 8.12 3.16 -11.00
CA HIS A 116 7.23 2.12 -10.45
C HIS A 116 5.82 2.15 -11.05
N ARG A 117 5.34 3.33 -11.47
CA ARG A 117 3.95 3.54 -11.91
C ARG A 117 3.53 2.63 -13.06
N PRO A 118 4.34 2.40 -14.11
CA PRO A 118 3.97 1.49 -15.19
C PRO A 118 3.64 0.08 -14.71
N ALA A 119 4.41 -0.50 -13.79
CA ALA A 119 4.13 -1.82 -13.21
C ALA A 119 2.81 -1.83 -12.42
N VAL A 120 2.52 -0.77 -11.64
CA VAL A 120 1.23 -0.64 -10.95
C VAL A 120 0.07 -0.58 -11.95
N LEU A 121 0.17 0.22 -13.01
CA LEU A 121 -0.88 0.33 -14.02
C LEU A 121 -1.07 -0.97 -14.81
N ALA A 122 0.01 -1.64 -15.19
CA ALA A 122 -0.04 -2.94 -15.87
C ALA A 122 -0.74 -3.99 -15.00
N SER A 123 -0.40 -4.03 -13.71
CA SER A 123 -1.00 -4.97 -12.76
C SER A 123 -2.51 -4.72 -12.57
N LYS A 124 -2.93 -3.46 -12.46
CA LYS A 124 -4.34 -3.08 -12.40
C LYS A 124 -5.12 -3.52 -13.63
N LYS A 125 -4.57 -3.24 -14.81
CA LYS A 125 -5.16 -3.63 -16.09
C LYS A 125 -5.27 -5.15 -16.24
N GLN A 126 -4.29 -5.90 -15.74
CA GLN A 126 -4.29 -7.37 -15.81
C GLN A 126 -5.49 -7.98 -15.08
N TRP A 127 -5.86 -7.46 -13.91
CA TRP A 127 -6.87 -8.10 -13.05
C TRP A 127 -8.23 -7.42 -13.03
N GLY A 128 -8.33 -6.13 -13.35
CA GLY A 128 -9.64 -5.50 -13.54
C GLY A 128 -10.53 -5.48 -12.28
N ARG A 129 -9.98 -5.65 -11.07
CA ARG A 129 -10.81 -5.88 -9.86
C ARG A 129 -11.65 -4.64 -9.55
N VAL A 130 -12.96 -4.83 -9.39
CA VAL A 130 -13.90 -3.74 -9.08
C VAL A 130 -13.69 -3.22 -7.66
N ARG A 131 -13.58 -1.89 -7.53
CA ARG A 131 -13.45 -1.16 -6.25
C ARG A 131 -14.60 -1.48 -5.29
N PRO A 132 -14.39 -1.45 -3.96
CA PRO A 132 -15.44 -1.75 -2.99
C PRO A 132 -16.72 -0.91 -3.17
N TYR A 133 -16.57 0.39 -3.36
CA TYR A 133 -17.69 1.32 -3.52
C TYR A 133 -18.44 1.16 -4.86
N ASN A 134 -17.83 0.52 -5.87
CA ASN A 134 -18.45 0.26 -7.16
C ASN A 134 -19.05 -1.15 -7.29
N ARG A 135 -18.85 -2.01 -6.28
CA ARG A 135 -19.26 -3.43 -6.35
C ARG A 135 -20.73 -3.67 -5.97
N GLY A 136 -21.48 -2.62 -5.61
CA GLY A 136 -22.90 -2.74 -5.21
C GLY A 136 -23.09 -3.39 -3.83
N ILE A 137 -22.04 -3.38 -3.00
CA ILE A 137 -22.02 -3.97 -1.66
C ILE A 137 -22.28 -2.96 -0.54
N GLY A 138 -22.63 -1.71 -0.85
CA GLY A 138 -22.96 -0.70 0.17
C GLY A 138 -21.74 -0.20 0.97
N ILE A 139 -20.56 -0.16 0.34
CA ILE A 139 -19.38 0.48 0.90
C ILE A 139 -19.36 1.95 0.46
N THR A 140 -19.27 2.87 1.41
CA THR A 140 -19.19 4.32 1.15
C THR A 140 -17.76 4.80 1.42
N PRO A 141 -17.06 5.36 0.42
CA PRO A 141 -15.74 5.92 0.62
C PRO A 141 -15.81 7.16 1.51
N CYS A 142 -14.77 7.41 2.31
CA CYS A 142 -14.68 8.59 3.18
C CYS A 142 -13.52 9.53 2.84
N VAL A 143 -12.98 9.41 1.62
CA VAL A 143 -11.93 10.24 1.05
C VAL A 143 -12.31 10.55 -0.40
N GLU A 144 -11.65 11.53 -1.03
CA GLU A 144 -11.87 11.84 -2.44
C GLU A 144 -11.56 10.62 -3.34
N ILE A 145 -12.45 10.38 -4.31
CA ILE A 145 -12.32 9.27 -5.25
C ILE A 145 -11.78 9.76 -6.59
N VAL A 146 -10.71 9.14 -7.07
CA VAL A 146 -10.24 9.34 -8.45
C VAL A 146 -11.02 8.40 -9.37
N PRO A 147 -11.87 8.88 -10.29
CA PRO A 147 -12.95 8.08 -10.88
C PRO A 147 -12.59 6.95 -11.86
N LYS A 148 -11.33 6.48 -11.97
CA LYS A 148 -10.92 5.65 -13.12
C LYS A 148 -10.05 4.42 -12.85
N ASP A 149 -9.77 4.09 -11.59
CA ASP A 149 -8.78 3.05 -11.30
C ASP A 149 -9.38 1.75 -10.76
N GLU A 150 -8.88 0.61 -11.26
CA GLU A 150 -9.13 -0.72 -10.72
C GLU A 150 -8.61 -0.85 -9.28
N SER A 151 -9.18 -1.78 -8.51
CA SER A 151 -8.87 -1.98 -7.09
C SER A 151 -7.54 -2.68 -6.84
N TYR A 152 -7.22 -3.72 -7.63
CA TYR A 152 -6.14 -4.64 -7.31
C TYR A 152 -4.96 -4.51 -8.28
N PRO A 153 -3.71 -4.44 -7.77
CA PRO A 153 -3.34 -4.18 -6.38
C PRO A 153 -3.51 -2.69 -6.03
N SER A 154 -3.34 -2.33 -4.75
CA SER A 154 -3.39 -0.93 -4.32
C SER A 154 -2.15 -0.14 -4.72
N GLY A 155 -2.36 0.99 -5.41
CA GLY A 155 -1.28 1.89 -5.83
C GLY A 155 -0.63 2.61 -4.65
N HIS A 156 -1.41 3.16 -3.71
CA HIS A 156 -0.87 3.83 -2.52
C HIS A 156 -0.06 2.84 -1.65
N SER A 157 -0.51 1.59 -1.53
CA SER A 157 0.25 0.58 -0.79
C SER A 157 1.52 0.14 -1.52
N ALA A 158 1.53 0.12 -2.86
CA ALA A 158 2.73 -0.12 -3.64
C ALA A 158 3.74 1.02 -3.54
N GLU A 159 3.28 2.27 -3.62
CA GLU A 159 4.10 3.45 -3.42
C GLU A 159 4.69 3.48 -2.01
N SER A 160 3.87 3.35 -0.97
CA SER A 160 4.35 3.32 0.42
C SER A 160 5.35 2.19 0.66
N GLY A 161 5.08 0.98 0.13
CA GLY A 161 6.03 -0.13 0.21
C GLY A 161 7.36 0.14 -0.49
N LEU A 162 7.32 0.73 -1.69
CA LEU A 162 8.52 1.14 -2.43
C LEU A 162 9.35 2.15 -1.63
N LEU A 163 8.72 3.26 -1.22
CA LEU A 163 9.39 4.34 -0.51
C LEU A 163 9.98 3.84 0.80
N ALA A 164 9.23 3.04 1.57
CA ALA A 164 9.71 2.50 2.84
C ALA A 164 10.99 1.67 2.69
N ILE A 165 11.11 0.88 1.62
CA ILE A 165 12.35 0.14 1.35
C ILE A 165 13.49 1.09 0.99
N LEU A 166 13.29 2.05 0.08
CA LEU A 166 14.35 2.98 -0.31
C LEU A 166 14.83 3.85 0.86
N TYR A 167 13.90 4.38 1.66
CA TYR A 167 14.21 5.08 2.91
C TYR A 167 14.93 4.18 3.92
N SER A 168 14.54 2.91 4.04
CA SER A 168 15.20 1.95 4.95
C SER A 168 16.60 1.58 4.49
N GLU A 169 16.88 1.55 3.18
CA GLU A 169 18.23 1.34 2.67
C GLU A 169 19.11 2.57 2.89
N ALA A 170 18.54 3.79 2.76
CA ALA A 170 19.25 5.03 3.06
C ALA A 170 19.47 5.23 4.56
N MET A 171 18.48 4.90 5.40
CA MET A 171 18.44 5.18 6.84
C MET A 171 17.98 3.93 7.63
N PRO A 172 18.77 2.84 7.63
CA PRO A 172 18.40 1.55 8.24
C PRO A 172 18.07 1.64 9.74
N GLU A 173 18.59 2.65 10.43
CA GLU A 173 18.34 2.91 11.84
C GLU A 173 16.85 3.22 12.13
N TYR A 174 16.13 3.72 11.12
CA TYR A 174 14.74 4.15 11.16
C TYR A 174 13.79 3.22 10.38
N LYS A 175 14.29 2.09 9.89
CA LYS A 175 13.52 1.11 9.09
C LYS A 175 12.16 0.78 9.69
N ASN A 176 12.08 0.56 11.00
CA ASN A 176 10.82 0.17 11.64
C ASN A 176 9.76 1.27 11.61
N LEU A 177 10.16 2.55 11.60
CA LEU A 177 9.23 3.67 11.46
C LEU A 177 8.67 3.75 10.03
N PHE A 178 9.52 3.53 9.02
CA PHE A 178 9.05 3.46 7.64
C PHE A 178 8.12 2.27 7.38
N MET A 179 8.43 1.11 7.98
CA MET A 179 7.53 -0.05 7.90
C MET A 179 6.22 0.16 8.66
N GLU A 180 6.23 0.99 9.70
CA GLU A 180 5.00 1.40 10.39
C GLU A 180 4.14 2.32 9.52
N ASP A 181 4.75 3.27 8.82
CA ASP A 181 4.04 4.11 7.84
C ASP A 181 3.37 3.25 6.75
N VAL A 182 4.00 2.16 6.28
CA VAL A 182 3.35 1.19 5.38
C VAL A 182 2.08 0.59 5.98
N ARG A 183 2.11 0.22 7.27
CA ARG A 183 0.91 -0.28 7.96
C ARG A 183 -0.16 0.79 8.07
N GLU A 184 0.22 2.03 8.36
CA GLU A 184 -0.71 3.16 8.39
C GLU A 184 -1.33 3.43 7.03
N THR A 185 -0.54 3.49 5.95
CA THR A 185 -1.06 3.70 4.60
C THR A 185 -2.02 2.57 4.22
N THR A 186 -1.62 1.30 4.37
CA THR A 186 -2.47 0.16 4.02
C THR A 186 -3.79 0.15 4.79
N TRP A 187 -3.75 0.38 6.10
CA TRP A 187 -4.95 0.41 6.93
C TRP A 187 -5.83 1.60 6.61
N GLY A 188 -5.23 2.78 6.42
CA GLY A 188 -5.96 3.99 6.07
C GLY A 188 -6.72 3.86 4.76
N ARG A 189 -6.21 3.12 3.77
CA ARG A 189 -6.94 2.83 2.52
C ARG A 189 -8.12 1.86 2.71
N ILE A 190 -8.04 0.96 3.69
CA ILE A 190 -9.16 0.08 4.09
C ILE A 190 -10.21 0.89 4.86
N ILE A 191 -9.78 1.72 5.82
CA ILE A 191 -10.66 2.67 6.52
C ILE A 191 -11.37 3.58 5.52
N ALA A 192 -10.64 4.08 4.52
CA ALA A 192 -11.18 4.90 3.46
C ALA A 192 -12.28 4.22 2.64
N GLY A 193 -12.37 2.88 2.64
CA GLY A 193 -13.37 2.11 1.88
C GLY A 193 -13.07 2.04 0.38
N VAL A 194 -11.82 2.31 -0.03
CA VAL A 194 -11.41 2.39 -1.44
C VAL A 194 -10.61 1.17 -1.91
N HIS A 195 -10.15 0.33 -0.99
CA HIS A 195 -9.42 -0.91 -1.26
C HIS A 195 -9.87 -2.02 -0.30
N TYR A 196 -9.82 -3.26 -0.77
CA TYR A 196 -9.93 -4.45 0.08
C TYR A 196 -8.60 -4.73 0.79
N PRO A 197 -8.60 -5.46 1.93
CA PRO A 197 -7.36 -5.91 2.58
C PRO A 197 -6.40 -6.65 1.65
N SER A 198 -6.89 -7.54 0.79
CA SER A 198 -6.02 -8.21 -0.17
C SER A 198 -5.42 -7.27 -1.24
N ASP A 199 -6.09 -6.17 -1.59
CA ASP A 199 -5.52 -5.17 -2.52
C ASP A 199 -4.31 -4.47 -1.89
N THR A 200 -4.41 -4.08 -0.62
CA THR A 200 -3.36 -3.34 0.07
C THR A 200 -2.17 -4.24 0.38
N GLN A 201 -2.42 -5.49 0.79
CA GLN A 201 -1.38 -6.50 0.96
C GLN A 201 -0.60 -6.76 -0.34
N ALA A 202 -1.31 -7.00 -1.45
CA ALA A 202 -0.68 -7.20 -2.74
C ALA A 202 0.01 -5.94 -3.27
N GLY A 203 -0.54 -4.76 -2.97
CA GLY A 203 0.10 -3.48 -3.25
C GLY A 203 1.46 -3.36 -2.56
N CYS A 204 1.52 -3.61 -1.24
CA CYS A 204 2.80 -3.61 -0.52
C CYS A 204 3.80 -4.61 -1.10
N LEU A 205 3.35 -5.84 -1.39
CA LEU A 205 4.21 -6.84 -2.01
C LEU A 205 4.77 -6.36 -3.35
N LEU A 206 3.94 -5.72 -4.20
CA LEU A 206 4.38 -5.11 -5.45
C LEU A 206 5.42 -4.02 -5.21
N GLY A 207 5.18 -3.10 -4.28
CA GLY A 207 6.14 -2.05 -3.91
C GLY A 207 7.49 -2.61 -3.44
N PHE A 208 7.47 -3.58 -2.52
CA PHE A 208 8.68 -4.26 -2.04
C PHE A 208 9.42 -4.98 -3.15
N THR A 209 8.69 -5.64 -4.06
CA THR A 209 9.28 -6.36 -5.19
C THR A 209 9.97 -5.37 -6.12
N ILE A 210 9.29 -4.27 -6.51
CA ILE A 210 9.88 -3.23 -7.36
C ILE A 210 11.12 -2.64 -6.72
N ALA A 211 11.06 -2.27 -5.43
CA ALA A 211 12.21 -1.71 -4.72
C ALA A 211 13.40 -2.68 -4.72
N LYS A 212 13.15 -3.96 -4.45
CA LYS A 212 14.19 -5.00 -4.48
C LYS A 212 14.80 -5.17 -5.88
N GLU A 213 13.99 -5.07 -6.94
CA GLU A 213 14.48 -5.10 -8.32
C GLU A 213 15.32 -3.86 -8.65
N MET A 214 14.88 -2.66 -8.26
CA MET A 214 15.68 -1.42 -8.41
C MET A 214 17.02 -1.54 -7.68
N LEU A 215 17.03 -2.08 -6.47
CA LEU A 215 18.26 -2.25 -5.66
C LEU A 215 19.22 -3.29 -6.23
N LYS A 216 18.90 -4.04 -7.28
CA LYS A 216 19.90 -4.84 -8.02
C LYS A 216 20.80 -3.95 -8.87
N ASN A 217 20.33 -2.77 -9.27
CA ASN A 217 21.04 -1.84 -10.11
C ASN A 217 22.10 -1.05 -9.32
N PRO A 218 23.38 -1.06 -9.72
CA PRO A 218 24.42 -0.24 -9.09
C PRO A 218 24.11 1.26 -9.10
N HIS A 219 23.40 1.76 -10.12
CA HIS A 219 23.01 3.16 -10.20
C HIS A 219 22.06 3.55 -9.06
N THR A 220 21.02 2.75 -8.81
CA THR A 220 20.12 2.93 -7.67
C THR A 220 20.87 2.85 -6.34
N LYS A 221 21.79 1.89 -6.18
CA LYS A 221 22.60 1.78 -4.94
C LYS A 221 23.44 3.04 -4.69
N ASN A 222 23.96 3.67 -5.74
CA ASN A 222 24.71 4.92 -5.60
C ASN A 222 23.78 6.09 -5.26
N ALA A 223 22.61 6.18 -5.89
CA ALA A 223 21.59 7.16 -5.53
C ALA A 223 21.18 7.04 -4.05
N ILE A 224 20.97 5.82 -3.53
CA ILE A 224 20.68 5.61 -2.09
C ILE A 224 21.79 6.14 -1.17
N LYS A 225 23.06 6.04 -1.57
CA LYS A 225 24.18 6.63 -0.80
C LYS A 225 24.13 8.15 -0.80
N GLU A 226 23.81 8.76 -1.95
CA GLU A 226 23.64 10.21 -2.07
C GLU A 226 22.47 10.69 -1.20
N MET A 227 21.33 9.99 -1.27
CA MET A 227 20.16 10.22 -0.42
C MET A 227 20.55 10.16 1.07
N ARG A 228 21.25 9.11 1.52
CA ARG A 228 21.73 9.01 2.91
C ARG A 228 22.61 10.20 3.29
N ALA A 229 23.57 10.57 2.44
CA ALA A 229 24.50 11.66 2.72
C ALA A 229 23.76 13.01 2.90
N GLU A 230 22.79 13.29 2.04
CA GLU A 230 21.98 14.51 2.15
C GLU A 230 21.09 14.50 3.39
N ILE A 231 20.43 13.37 3.69
CA ILE A 231 19.60 13.21 4.90
C ILE A 231 20.45 13.43 6.16
N LEU A 232 21.64 12.84 6.24
CA LEU A 232 22.52 13.05 7.40
C LEU A 232 22.95 14.50 7.53
N ALA A 233 23.33 15.17 6.42
CA ALA A 233 23.69 16.58 6.44
C ALA A 233 22.51 17.49 6.83
N PHE A 234 21.28 17.13 6.44
CA PHE A 234 20.07 17.80 6.90
C PHE A 234 19.89 17.64 8.41
N LEU A 235 20.01 16.42 8.95
CA LEU A 235 19.84 16.16 10.37
C LEU A 235 20.90 16.85 11.25
N GLU A 236 22.12 17.07 10.76
CA GLU A 236 23.14 17.88 11.48
C GLU A 236 22.73 19.34 11.61
N LYS A 237 22.09 19.91 10.59
CA LYS A 237 21.64 21.31 10.57
C LYS A 237 20.33 21.52 11.31
N HIS A 238 19.54 20.46 11.46
CA HIS A 238 18.23 20.45 12.08
C HIS A 238 18.17 19.44 13.24
N PRO A 239 18.93 19.64 14.34
CA PRO A 239 18.93 18.70 15.47
C PRO A 239 17.55 18.56 16.16
N GLU A 240 16.63 19.47 15.91
CA GLU A 240 15.22 19.43 16.33
C GLU A 240 14.34 18.50 15.48
N ALA A 241 14.80 18.12 14.27
CA ALA A 241 14.07 17.30 13.30
C ALA A 241 13.82 15.86 13.78
N VAL A 242 14.60 15.37 14.76
CA VAL A 242 14.47 13.99 15.24
C VAL A 242 13.27 13.86 16.19
N MET A 243 12.10 13.65 15.61
CA MET A 243 10.84 13.37 16.31
C MET A 243 10.53 11.87 16.20
N ILE A 244 10.79 11.09 17.26
CA ILE A 244 10.31 9.71 17.35
C ILE A 244 9.17 9.67 18.36
N SER A 245 7.96 9.32 17.92
CA SER A 245 6.83 8.92 18.80
C SER A 245 6.61 9.84 20.02
N GLY A 246 6.70 11.16 19.86
CA GLY A 246 6.51 12.13 20.95
C GLY A 246 7.68 12.31 21.93
N VAL A 247 8.84 11.67 21.68
CA VAL A 247 10.07 11.84 22.46
C VAL A 247 11.09 12.61 21.64
N ARG A 248 11.45 13.81 22.11
CA ARG A 248 12.53 14.62 21.53
C ARG A 248 13.85 13.90 21.73
N SER A 249 14.58 13.56 20.66
CA SER A 249 16.03 13.34 20.77
C SER A 249 16.75 14.60 20.30
N ALA A 250 16.63 15.68 21.08
CA ALA A 250 17.34 16.92 20.77
C ALA A 250 18.85 16.69 20.96
N GLY A 251 19.64 16.96 19.91
CA GLY A 251 21.09 17.15 20.02
C GLY A 251 22.00 15.98 19.65
N ALA A 252 21.52 14.95 18.94
CA ALA A 252 22.42 13.90 18.42
C ALA A 252 23.06 14.31 17.09
N THR A 253 24.37 14.13 16.97
CA THR A 253 25.15 14.32 15.73
C THR A 253 24.82 13.27 14.66
N ALA A 254 25.12 13.51 13.39
CA ALA A 254 24.91 12.48 12.35
C ALA A 254 25.71 11.21 12.61
N ALA A 255 26.91 11.31 13.19
CA ALA A 255 27.71 10.16 13.58
C ALA A 255 27.00 9.32 14.66
N GLU A 256 26.40 9.97 15.65
CA GLU A 256 25.61 9.30 16.67
C GLU A 256 24.34 8.69 16.09
N ILE A 257 23.66 9.38 15.17
CA ILE A 257 22.48 8.86 14.47
C ILE A 257 22.83 7.63 13.63
N ALA A 258 23.92 7.68 12.86
CA ALA A 258 24.40 6.55 12.06
C ALA A 258 24.90 5.38 12.91
N ALA A 259 25.31 5.63 14.16
CA ALA A 259 25.70 4.60 15.11
C ALA A 259 24.50 4.05 15.92
N ARG A 260 23.29 4.59 15.77
CA ARG A 260 22.12 4.12 16.53
C ARG A 260 21.78 2.69 16.14
N PRO A 261 21.49 1.82 17.12
CA PRO A 261 20.91 0.52 16.82
C PRO A 261 19.55 0.74 16.16
N ALA A 262 19.17 -0.15 15.25
CA ALA A 262 17.85 -0.14 14.64
C ALA A 262 16.76 -0.04 15.73
N THR A 263 15.78 0.84 15.52
CA THR A 263 14.67 1.08 16.45
C THR A 263 14.08 -0.25 16.90
N LYS A 264 14.02 -0.55 18.20
CA LYS A 264 13.49 -1.83 18.70
C LYS A 264 11.97 -1.86 18.48
N ALA A 265 11.48 -2.83 17.71
CA ALA A 265 10.04 -3.03 17.53
C ALA A 265 9.37 -3.30 18.89
N ILE A 266 8.35 -2.51 19.24
CA ILE A 266 7.47 -2.81 20.37
C ILE A 266 6.62 -4.00 19.94
N ARG A 267 6.87 -5.19 20.51
CA ARG A 267 6.16 -6.41 20.14
C ARG A 267 4.84 -6.56 20.88
N MET A 268 3.73 -6.18 20.24
CA MET A 268 2.37 -6.38 20.74
C MET A 268 1.78 -7.67 20.15
N HIS A 269 1.35 -8.60 21.00
CA HIS A 269 0.62 -9.80 20.61
C HIS A 269 -0.86 -9.66 21.03
N SER A 270 -1.78 -9.98 20.12
CA SER A 270 -3.22 -9.98 20.38
C SER A 270 -3.80 -11.37 20.20
N HIS A 271 -4.31 -11.94 21.29
CA HIS A 271 -5.21 -13.10 21.22
C HIS A 271 -6.62 -12.60 20.86
N ASN A 272 -7.08 -12.95 19.66
CA ASN A 272 -8.41 -12.59 19.16
C ASN A 272 -9.36 -13.78 19.38
N ASP A 273 -9.77 -13.95 20.64
CA ASP A 273 -10.69 -14.97 21.12
C ASP A 273 -12.18 -14.54 21.08
N TYR A 274 -12.47 -13.35 20.56
CA TYR A 274 -13.80 -12.71 20.53
C TYR A 274 -14.48 -12.52 21.90
N ARG A 275 -13.78 -12.79 23.02
CA ARG A 275 -14.28 -12.55 24.39
C ARG A 275 -14.08 -11.10 24.80
N GLN A 276 -12.97 -10.51 24.38
CA GLN A 276 -12.71 -9.09 24.56
C GLN A 276 -13.45 -8.29 23.48
N LYS A 277 -14.10 -7.18 23.84
CA LYS A 277 -14.79 -6.25 22.90
C LYS A 277 -13.85 -5.58 21.87
N ARG A 278 -12.60 -6.02 21.79
CA ARG A 278 -11.54 -5.48 20.93
C ARG A 278 -11.45 -6.35 19.68
N PRO A 279 -12.08 -5.97 18.56
CA PRO A 279 -12.02 -6.76 17.34
C PRO A 279 -10.57 -6.91 16.86
N PHE A 280 -10.29 -7.94 16.07
CA PHE A 280 -9.07 -8.07 15.24
C PHE A 280 -8.60 -6.73 14.66
N TYR A 281 -9.54 -5.95 14.14
CA TYR A 281 -9.29 -4.64 13.51
C TYR A 281 -8.73 -3.61 14.47
N LEU A 282 -9.07 -3.67 15.77
CA LEU A 282 -8.48 -2.78 16.76
C LEU A 282 -7.03 -3.17 17.02
N ALA A 283 -6.74 -4.47 17.22
CA ALA A 283 -5.37 -4.95 17.38
C ALA A 283 -4.49 -4.60 16.17
N TYR A 284 -5.03 -4.78 14.95
CA TYR A 284 -4.38 -4.35 13.73
C TYR A 284 -4.17 -2.83 13.68
N SER A 285 -5.20 -2.03 14.02
CA SER A 285 -5.11 -0.56 14.04
C SER A 285 -4.18 0.03 15.12
N GLN A 286 -3.85 -0.78 16.12
CA GLN A 286 -2.93 -0.50 17.23
C GLN A 286 -1.54 -1.12 16.98
N HIS A 287 -1.30 -1.63 15.76
CA HIS A 287 0.00 -2.15 15.34
C HIS A 287 0.50 -3.37 16.11
N ALA A 288 -0.41 -4.29 16.47
CA ALA A 288 -0.01 -5.58 17.01
C ALA A 288 0.87 -6.36 16.01
N ASP A 289 2.07 -6.76 16.41
CA ASP A 289 3.03 -7.57 15.64
C ASP A 289 2.53 -8.97 15.33
N SER A 290 1.67 -9.52 16.18
CA SER A 290 1.03 -10.80 15.93
C SER A 290 -0.41 -10.78 16.44
N ILE A 291 -1.29 -11.37 15.65
CA ILE A 291 -2.69 -11.56 16.02
C ILE A 291 -2.98 -13.04 15.82
N GLU A 292 -3.37 -13.71 16.89
CA GLU A 292 -3.70 -15.13 16.91
C GLU A 292 -5.21 -15.31 17.07
N ALA A 293 -5.78 -16.29 16.39
CA ALA A 293 -7.16 -16.69 16.58
C ALA A 293 -7.25 -18.22 16.53
N ASP A 294 -7.76 -18.80 17.60
CA ASP A 294 -7.92 -20.25 17.73
C ASP A 294 -9.21 -20.70 17.05
N ILE A 295 -9.06 -21.47 15.98
CA ILE A 295 -10.19 -21.94 15.17
C ILE A 295 -10.43 -23.43 15.43
N TYR A 296 -11.63 -23.75 15.91
CA TYR A 296 -12.08 -25.10 16.18
C TYR A 296 -13.06 -25.57 15.10
N SER A 297 -12.86 -26.79 14.61
CA SER A 297 -13.88 -27.50 13.84
C SER A 297 -14.96 -28.05 14.77
N THR A 298 -16.19 -28.14 14.27
CA THR A 298 -17.30 -28.75 15.02
C THR A 298 -17.77 -30.05 14.35
N PRO A 299 -18.58 -30.88 15.02
CA PRO A 299 -19.21 -32.05 14.40
C PRO A 299 -20.12 -31.71 13.21
N VAL A 300 -20.50 -30.44 13.02
CA VAL A 300 -21.28 -29.98 11.86
C VAL A 300 -20.34 -29.78 10.66
N PRO A 301 -20.51 -30.52 9.55
CA PRO A 301 -19.60 -30.41 8.41
C PRO A 301 -19.50 -28.99 7.85
N GLY A 302 -18.27 -28.47 7.82
CA GLY A 302 -17.97 -27.14 7.31
C GLY A 302 -18.32 -25.98 8.23
N GLU A 303 -18.67 -26.26 9.49
CA GLU A 303 -18.78 -25.26 10.55
C GLU A 303 -17.43 -25.11 11.27
N LEU A 304 -16.98 -23.87 11.37
CA LEU A 304 -15.81 -23.46 12.15
C LEU A 304 -16.26 -22.47 13.23
N ARG A 305 -15.60 -22.50 14.38
CA ARG A 305 -15.86 -21.59 15.51
C ARG A 305 -14.56 -21.02 16.04
N VAL A 306 -14.62 -19.82 16.60
CA VAL A 306 -13.46 -19.18 17.23
C VAL A 306 -13.69 -19.10 18.74
N ALA A 307 -12.77 -19.67 19.51
CA ALA A 307 -12.87 -19.78 20.97
C ALA A 307 -11.47 -19.73 21.57
N HIS A 308 -11.30 -19.32 22.82
CA HIS A 308 -9.99 -19.42 23.47
C HIS A 308 -9.67 -20.87 23.82
N ASP A 309 -10.62 -21.53 24.49
CA ASP A 309 -10.50 -22.90 24.97
C ASP A 309 -11.53 -23.83 24.30
N LYS A 310 -11.20 -25.13 24.23
CA LYS A 310 -12.05 -26.14 23.56
C LYS A 310 -13.42 -26.27 24.22
N GLU A 311 -13.51 -26.00 25.52
CA GLU A 311 -14.72 -26.04 26.34
C GLU A 311 -15.73 -24.96 25.94
N GLU A 312 -15.26 -23.88 25.29
CA GLU A 312 -16.08 -22.72 24.92
C GLU A 312 -16.69 -22.84 23.52
N VAL A 313 -16.17 -23.77 22.71
CA VAL A 313 -16.62 -24.05 21.34
C VAL A 313 -18.15 -24.21 21.22
N PRO A 314 -18.88 -24.87 22.15
CA PRO A 314 -20.34 -25.02 22.03
C PRO A 314 -21.10 -23.69 21.98
N SER A 315 -20.63 -22.68 22.73
CA SER A 315 -21.23 -21.33 22.80
C SER A 315 -20.50 -20.28 21.94
N ALA A 316 -19.35 -20.63 21.39
CA ALA A 316 -18.49 -19.72 20.65
C ALA A 316 -19.14 -19.19 19.35
N PRO A 317 -18.79 -17.96 18.92
CA PRO A 317 -19.18 -17.43 17.63
C PRO A 317 -18.81 -18.37 16.48
N ARG A 318 -19.72 -18.53 15.53
CA ARG A 318 -19.46 -19.26 14.28
C ARG A 318 -18.66 -18.37 13.34
N LEU A 319 -17.59 -18.92 12.77
CA LEU A 319 -16.94 -18.35 11.60
C LEU A 319 -17.89 -18.60 10.42
N THR A 320 -18.88 -17.72 10.23
CA THR A 320 -19.96 -17.97 9.27
C THR A 320 -19.37 -18.16 7.89
N LYS A 321 -19.68 -19.29 7.23
CA LYS A 321 -19.71 -19.30 5.77
C LYS A 321 -20.68 -18.20 5.36
N PRO A 322 -20.28 -17.25 4.50
CA PRO A 322 -21.16 -16.19 4.06
C PRO A 322 -22.27 -16.85 3.25
N THR A 323 -23.41 -17.05 3.88
CA THR A 323 -24.57 -17.57 3.20
C THR A 323 -25.02 -16.49 2.23
N SER A 324 -24.86 -16.79 0.95
CA SER A 324 -25.58 -16.14 -0.14
C SER A 324 -27.05 -15.92 0.25
N ALA A 325 -27.55 -14.73 -0.07
CA ALA A 325 -28.97 -14.35 -0.09
C ALA A 325 -29.67 -14.17 1.27
N ARG A 326 -29.73 -12.92 1.73
CA ARG A 326 -30.91 -12.42 2.44
C ARG A 326 -31.92 -11.93 1.39
N SER A 327 -32.61 -12.86 0.75
CA SER A 327 -33.83 -12.56 -0.01
C SER A 327 -34.89 -12.11 1.01
N SER A 328 -35.22 -10.82 1.00
CA SER A 328 -36.37 -10.30 1.74
C SER A 328 -37.67 -10.76 1.08
N ARG A 329 -38.14 -11.97 1.41
CA ARG A 329 -39.55 -12.30 1.25
C ARG A 329 -40.36 -11.47 2.25
N ARG A 330 -40.90 -10.34 1.80
CA ARG A 330 -42.07 -9.71 2.42
C ARG A 330 -43.27 -10.62 2.14
N SER A 331 -43.57 -11.54 3.06
CA SER A 331 -44.87 -12.23 3.10
C SER A 331 -45.90 -11.25 3.65
N GLY A 332 -46.95 -11.01 2.88
CA GLY A 332 -48.07 -10.15 3.25
C GLY A 332 -48.81 -10.64 4.51
N LYS A 333 -49.33 -9.67 5.25
CA LYS A 333 -50.52 -9.85 6.08
C LYS A 333 -51.54 -8.81 5.63
N THR A 334 -52.55 -9.29 4.93
CA THR A 334 -53.86 -8.67 4.79
C THR A 334 -54.54 -8.63 6.15
N ALA A 335 -55.10 -7.48 6.51
CA ALA A 335 -56.17 -7.36 7.49
C ALA A 335 -57.01 -6.12 7.13
N ASP A 336 -58.31 -6.30 7.26
CA ASP A 336 -59.41 -5.62 6.58
C ASP A 336 -59.64 -4.13 6.91
N ALA A 337 -60.34 -3.46 5.99
CA ALA A 337 -60.90 -2.11 6.08
C ALA A 337 -62.14 -2.06 7.03
N PRO A 338 -62.73 -0.88 7.34
CA PRO A 338 -63.60 -0.20 6.36
C PRO A 338 -63.66 1.35 6.41
N GLY A 339 -63.89 1.94 5.23
CA GLY A 339 -64.97 2.92 4.95
C GLY A 339 -64.89 4.36 5.47
N ALA A 340 -64.73 5.31 4.53
CA ALA A 340 -65.49 6.58 4.38
C ALA A 340 -64.73 7.48 3.37
N ASP A 341 -65.08 7.46 2.08
CA ASP A 341 -66.11 8.27 1.41
C ASP A 341 -65.71 9.76 1.18
N ARG A 342 -65.77 10.14 -0.11
CA ARG A 342 -65.99 11.47 -0.72
C ARG A 342 -64.84 12.38 -1.20
N LYS A 343 -64.76 12.39 -2.54
CA LYS A 343 -64.97 13.52 -3.49
C LYS A 343 -63.84 14.51 -3.80
N ASN A 344 -63.55 14.55 -5.12
CA ASN A 344 -63.38 15.72 -6.01
C ASN A 344 -62.39 16.82 -5.57
N ASN A 345 -61.35 17.19 -6.34
CA ASN A 345 -61.41 17.79 -7.68
C ASN A 345 -59.97 18.02 -8.20
N SER A 346 -59.79 17.89 -9.51
CA SER A 346 -58.62 18.26 -10.33
C SER A 346 -58.43 19.80 -10.43
N PRO A 347 -57.52 20.33 -11.28
CA PRO A 347 -56.05 20.26 -11.22
C PRO A 347 -55.38 21.65 -11.40
N CYS A 348 -54.07 21.72 -11.15
CA CYS A 348 -53.08 22.56 -11.86
C CYS A 348 -51.76 21.80 -11.89
#